data_AF-A0A853FGA7-F1
#
_entry.id   AF-A0A853FGA7-F1
#
_cell.length_a   1.000
_cell.length_b   1.000
_cell.length_c   1.000
_cell.angle_alpha   90.00
_cell.angle_beta   90.00
_cell.angle_gamma   90.00
#
_symmetry.space_group_name_H-M   'P 1'
#
loop_
_entity.id
_entity.type
_entity.pdbx_description
1 polymer ?
#
loop_
_entity_poly.entity_id
_entity_poly.type
_entity_poly.pdbx_seq_one_letter_code
_entity_poly.pdbx_strand_id
1 'polypeptide(L)'
;PEDGLSLLPEPKEYIEGGVDDDLDIPAVDLQIDVLRLYGSSLGSLSLQGINDRGLRAWQLKSFSLESPHMHIKGTGLWRLHGARRGLSLKANAQVQDMGAWLAQAGFKDVMVGGKGVLDGEFEWHDLPWQHAKSDLSGTLYIELDKGRFTKLGSHSARLLELLSLQSLARLTHLNQGLGGLTR
;
A
#
# COMPACT_ATOMS: atom_id res chain seq x y z
N PRO A 1 -46.26 31.29 -38.81
CA PRO A 1 -45.93 29.84 -38.73
C PRO A 1 -44.69 29.53 -39.58
N GLU A 2 -43.56 29.08 -39.08
CA GLU A 2 -43.20 28.56 -37.76
C GLU A 2 -41.73 28.86 -37.48
N ASP A 3 -41.49 29.11 -36.19
CA ASP A 3 -40.29 28.95 -35.38
C ASP A 3 -38.92 28.77 -36.03
N GLY A 4 -38.04 29.71 -35.69
CA GLY A 4 -36.61 29.48 -35.65
C GLY A 4 -36.20 28.84 -34.33
N LEU A 5 -35.48 27.74 -34.41
CA LEU A 5 -34.56 27.11 -33.44
C LEU A 5 -33.95 25.94 -34.24
N SER A 6 -32.65 25.73 -34.38
CA SER A 6 -31.63 25.70 -33.36
C SER A 6 -30.26 25.71 -34.08
N LEU A 7 -29.43 26.73 -33.83
CA LEU A 7 -28.04 26.81 -34.32
C LEU A 7 -27.05 26.25 -33.28
N LEU A 8 -27.43 25.17 -32.59
CA LEU A 8 -26.51 24.49 -31.70
C LEU A 8 -25.81 23.40 -32.51
N PRO A 9 -24.46 23.38 -32.57
CA PRO A 9 -23.77 22.22 -33.11
C PRO A 9 -24.20 20.99 -32.30
N GLU A 10 -24.51 19.90 -33.01
CA GLU A 10 -24.70 18.57 -32.43
C GLU A 10 -23.61 18.33 -31.36
N PRO A 11 -23.97 17.89 -30.14
CA PRO A 11 -22.97 17.58 -29.13
C PRO A 11 -22.06 16.52 -29.73
N LYS A 12 -20.79 16.87 -29.92
CA LYS A 12 -19.77 15.88 -30.26
C LYS A 12 -19.87 14.82 -29.17
N GLU A 13 -20.18 13.58 -29.55
CA GLU A 13 -19.98 12.43 -28.68
C GLU A 13 -18.59 12.57 -28.10
N TYR A 14 -18.54 12.83 -26.79
CA TYR A 14 -17.31 12.76 -26.04
C TYR A 14 -16.98 11.28 -26.02
N ILE A 15 -16.25 10.81 -27.02
CA ILE A 15 -15.63 9.49 -26.97
C ILE A 15 -14.76 9.57 -25.73
N GLU A 16 -15.17 8.89 -24.65
CA GLU A 16 -14.30 8.64 -23.52
C GLU A 16 -13.02 8.06 -24.11
N GLY A 17 -11.94 8.83 -24.02
CA GLY A 17 -10.65 8.46 -24.55
C GLY A 17 -10.15 7.26 -23.78
N GLY A 18 -10.60 6.06 -24.18
CA GLY A 18 -9.93 4.81 -23.86
C GLY A 18 -8.49 4.99 -24.28
N VAL A 19 -7.59 4.90 -23.31
CA VAL A 19 -6.15 4.85 -23.59
C VAL A 19 -5.97 3.75 -24.65
N ASP A 20 -5.36 4.14 -25.76
CA ASP A 20 -5.15 3.33 -26.96
C ASP A 20 -4.85 1.87 -26.60
N ASP A 21 -5.65 0.93 -27.10
CA ASP A 21 -5.50 -0.52 -26.88
C ASP A 21 -4.19 -1.06 -27.52
N ASP A 22 -3.38 -0.19 -28.12
CA ASP A 22 -2.08 -0.46 -28.76
C ASP A 22 -0.90 0.17 -28.03
N LEU A 23 -0.77 -0.08 -26.73
CA LEU A 23 0.42 0.27 -25.97
C LEU A 23 1.61 -0.62 -26.43
N ASP A 24 2.53 -0.05 -27.21
CA ASP A 24 3.82 -0.70 -27.56
C ASP A 24 4.95 -0.19 -26.67
N ILE A 25 5.23 -0.90 -25.58
CA ILE A 25 6.30 -0.53 -24.65
C ILE A 25 7.62 -1.11 -25.14
N PRO A 26 8.70 -0.32 -25.36
CA PRO A 26 9.97 -0.84 -25.87
C PRO A 26 10.70 -1.70 -24.84
N ALA A 27 11.84 -2.28 -25.24
CA ALA A 27 12.79 -2.80 -24.27
C ALA A 27 13.29 -1.66 -23.37
N VAL A 28 13.34 -1.92 -22.07
CA VAL A 28 13.75 -0.96 -21.04
C VAL A 28 14.86 -1.56 -20.21
N ASP A 29 15.91 -0.78 -20.00
CA ASP A 29 16.89 -0.95 -18.94
C ASP A 29 16.89 0.35 -18.13
N LEU A 30 16.44 0.28 -16.88
CA LEU A 30 16.16 1.44 -16.05
C LEU A 30 16.86 1.30 -14.72
N GLN A 31 17.61 2.35 -14.37
CA GLN A 31 18.27 2.52 -13.08
C GLN A 31 17.76 3.82 -12.43
N ILE A 32 17.28 3.73 -11.20
CA ILE A 32 16.84 4.85 -10.39
C ILE A 32 17.60 4.81 -9.07
N ASP A 33 18.36 5.86 -8.77
CA ASP A 33 19.13 5.94 -7.51
C ASP A 33 18.21 6.12 -6.30
N VAL A 34 17.13 6.88 -6.45
CA VAL A 34 16.15 7.13 -5.38
C VAL A 34 14.73 7.08 -5.92
N LEU A 35 14.07 5.94 -5.72
CA LEU A 35 12.65 5.77 -5.97
C LEU A 35 11.84 6.39 -4.82
N ARG A 36 10.94 7.31 -5.16
CA ARG A 36 9.95 7.86 -4.22
C ARG A 36 8.55 7.50 -4.68
N LEU A 37 7.77 6.89 -3.80
CA LEU A 37 6.34 6.63 -4.03
C LEU A 37 5.53 7.26 -2.90
N TYR A 38 4.52 8.05 -3.26
CA TYR A 38 3.64 8.76 -2.32
C TYR A 38 4.39 9.62 -1.27
N GLY A 39 5.52 10.21 -1.66
CA GLY A 39 6.38 11.01 -0.78
C GLY A 39 7.40 10.20 0.05
N SER A 40 7.24 8.88 0.13
CA SER A 40 8.15 7.97 0.83
C SER A 40 9.30 7.54 -0.07
N SER A 41 10.53 7.62 0.43
CA SER A 41 11.71 7.10 -0.28
C SER A 41 11.79 5.60 -0.07
N LEU A 42 11.80 4.79 -1.13
CA LEU A 42 11.81 3.33 -1.02
C LEU A 42 13.18 2.69 -1.26
N GLY A 43 14.15 3.46 -1.76
CA GLY A 43 15.49 2.97 -2.07
C GLY A 43 15.84 3.13 -3.55
N SER A 44 16.84 2.40 -4.04
CA SER A 44 17.20 2.39 -5.46
C SER A 44 16.48 1.27 -6.20
N LEU A 45 16.01 1.54 -7.41
CA LEU A 45 15.33 0.58 -8.27
C LEU A 45 16.17 0.31 -9.52
N SER A 46 16.38 -0.95 -9.85
CA SER A 46 16.83 -1.39 -11.17
C SER A 46 15.78 -2.30 -11.79
N LEU A 47 15.53 -2.17 -13.09
CA LEU A 47 14.68 -3.11 -13.81
C LEU A 47 15.09 -3.26 -15.27
N GLN A 48 14.86 -4.45 -15.79
CA GLN A 48 15.05 -4.78 -17.19
C GLN A 48 13.82 -5.51 -17.72
N GLY A 49 13.41 -5.16 -18.93
CA GLY A 49 12.38 -5.92 -19.62
C GLY A 49 12.33 -5.65 -21.11
N ILE A 50 11.60 -6.52 -21.78
CA ILE A 50 11.54 -6.57 -23.25
C ILE A 50 10.10 -6.67 -23.70
N ASN A 51 9.83 -6.07 -24.85
CA ASN A 51 8.58 -6.30 -25.56
C ASN A 51 8.59 -7.70 -26.19
N ASP A 52 7.62 -8.53 -25.84
CA ASP A 52 7.32 -9.76 -26.54
C ASP A 52 6.10 -9.55 -27.44
N ARG A 53 6.37 -9.22 -28.70
CA ARG A 53 5.34 -8.97 -29.72
C ARG A 53 4.50 -10.20 -30.04
N GLY A 54 5.04 -11.42 -29.83
CA GLY A 54 4.31 -12.66 -30.05
C GLY A 54 3.22 -12.87 -29.00
N LEU A 55 3.55 -12.59 -27.74
CA LEU A 55 2.59 -12.61 -26.63
C LEU A 55 1.80 -11.29 -26.50
N ARG A 56 2.17 -10.27 -27.29
CA ARG A 56 1.69 -8.89 -27.16
C ARG A 56 1.75 -8.45 -25.69
N ALA A 57 2.89 -8.71 -25.06
CA ALA A 57 3.09 -8.48 -23.64
C ALA A 57 4.49 -7.96 -23.40
N TRP A 58 4.65 -7.17 -22.36
CA TRP A 58 5.96 -6.71 -21.92
C TRP A 58 6.47 -7.62 -20.79
N GLN A 59 7.58 -8.30 -21.04
CA GLN A 59 8.19 -9.21 -20.07
C GLN A 59 9.14 -8.44 -19.16
N LEU A 60 8.82 -8.36 -17.88
CA LEU A 60 9.73 -7.88 -16.85
C LEU A 60 10.72 -9.00 -16.53
N LYS A 61 11.91 -8.95 -17.14
CA LYS A 61 12.95 -9.97 -16.98
C LYS A 61 13.51 -9.97 -15.57
N SER A 62 13.68 -8.79 -15.00
CA SER A 62 14.13 -8.62 -13.63
C SER A 62 13.74 -7.24 -13.12
N PHE A 63 13.47 -7.16 -11.82
CA PHE A 63 13.58 -5.92 -11.08
C PHE A 63 14.29 -6.18 -9.75
N SER A 64 14.92 -5.14 -9.20
CA SER A 64 15.47 -5.14 -7.86
C SER A 64 15.21 -3.80 -7.19
N LEU A 65 14.68 -3.83 -5.97
CA LEU A 65 14.55 -2.67 -5.09
C LEU A 65 15.45 -2.86 -3.88
N GLU A 66 16.39 -1.93 -3.71
CA GLU A 66 17.42 -1.98 -2.69
C GLU A 66 17.21 -0.88 -1.66
N SER A 67 17.12 -1.26 -0.40
CA SER A 67 17.09 -0.34 0.74
C SER A 67 17.92 -0.91 1.90
N PRO A 68 18.34 -0.08 2.87
CA PRO A 68 19.05 -0.57 4.06
C PRO A 68 18.28 -1.64 4.87
N HIS A 69 16.95 -1.68 4.73
CA HIS A 69 16.07 -2.51 5.54
C HIS A 69 15.49 -3.70 4.78
N MET A 70 15.47 -3.66 3.45
CA MET A 70 14.88 -4.69 2.61
C MET A 70 15.47 -4.69 1.20
N HIS A 71 15.76 -5.89 0.71
CA HIS A 71 16.11 -6.16 -0.68
C HIS A 71 14.98 -6.95 -1.32
N ILE A 72 14.37 -6.41 -2.37
CA ILE A 72 13.34 -7.10 -3.16
C ILE A 72 13.92 -7.41 -4.53
N LYS A 73 13.61 -8.57 -5.06
CA LYS A 73 13.84 -8.89 -6.47
C LYS A 73 12.67 -9.67 -7.03
N GLY A 74 12.50 -9.64 -8.34
CA GLY A 74 11.43 -10.38 -8.96
C GLY A 74 11.39 -10.27 -10.47
N THR A 75 10.32 -10.82 -11.03
CA THR A 75 10.02 -10.87 -12.47
C THR A 75 8.54 -10.63 -12.68
N GLY A 76 8.13 -10.49 -13.94
CA GLY A 76 6.72 -10.28 -14.24
C GLY A 76 6.38 -10.32 -15.72
N LEU A 77 5.09 -10.18 -15.97
CA LEU A 77 4.51 -10.12 -17.29
C LEU A 77 3.40 -9.08 -17.31
N TRP A 78 3.55 -8.09 -18.17
CA TRP A 78 2.55 -7.07 -18.38
C TRP A 78 1.80 -7.34 -19.69
N ARG A 79 0.57 -7.82 -19.56
CA ARG A 79 -0.32 -8.06 -20.70
C ARG A 79 -0.97 -6.72 -21.06
N LEU A 80 -0.77 -6.26 -22.28
CA LEU A 80 -1.18 -4.90 -22.69
C LEU A 80 -2.52 -4.86 -23.42
N HIS A 81 -3.18 -6.00 -23.64
CA HIS A 81 -4.40 -6.11 -24.43
C HIS A 81 -5.29 -7.27 -23.95
N GLY A 82 -6.55 -7.23 -24.37
CA GLY A 82 -7.55 -8.26 -24.09
C GLY A 82 -8.15 -8.20 -22.68
N ALA A 83 -9.18 -9.02 -22.45
CA ALA A 83 -9.94 -9.04 -21.18
C ALA A 83 -9.09 -9.43 -19.96
N ARG A 84 -7.94 -10.07 -20.19
CA ARG A 84 -6.95 -10.40 -19.16
C ARG A 84 -5.74 -9.49 -19.30
N ARG A 85 -5.87 -8.20 -19.60
CA ARG A 85 -4.74 -7.26 -19.53
C ARG A 85 -4.41 -6.88 -18.07
N GLY A 86 -3.20 -6.40 -17.85
CA GLY A 86 -2.67 -6.11 -16.52
C GLY A 86 -1.34 -6.78 -16.23
N LEU A 87 -0.86 -6.60 -15.00
CA LEU A 87 0.49 -6.93 -14.57
C LEU A 87 0.50 -8.13 -13.62
N SER A 88 1.20 -9.19 -14.02
CA SER A 88 1.59 -10.31 -13.16
C SER A 88 2.98 -10.06 -12.60
N LEU A 89 3.18 -10.20 -11.29
CA LEU A 89 4.49 -10.10 -10.64
C LEU A 89 4.75 -11.31 -9.76
N LYS A 90 6.00 -11.77 -9.78
CA LYS A 90 6.55 -12.69 -8.77
C LYS A 90 7.74 -12.03 -8.13
N ALA A 91 7.74 -11.96 -6.81
CA ALA A 91 8.77 -11.26 -6.06
C ALA A 91 9.16 -12.04 -4.81
N ASN A 92 10.44 -11.99 -4.48
CA ASN A 92 10.95 -12.44 -3.20
C ASN A 92 11.71 -11.28 -2.54
N ALA A 93 11.62 -11.17 -1.21
CA ALA A 93 12.30 -10.15 -0.45
C ALA A 93 13.10 -10.74 0.70
N GLN A 94 14.31 -10.21 0.92
CA GLN A 94 15.08 -10.40 2.14
C GLN A 94 14.90 -9.16 3.01
N VAL A 95 14.44 -9.38 4.23
CA VAL A 95 14.08 -8.32 5.17
C VAL A 95 15.08 -8.31 6.30
N GLN A 96 15.75 -7.18 6.51
CA GLN A 96 16.62 -6.96 7.67
C GLN A 96 15.84 -6.35 8.84
N ASP A 97 14.93 -5.41 8.55
CA ASP A 97 14.05 -4.79 9.54
C ASP A 97 12.72 -4.34 8.88
N MET A 98 11.66 -5.13 9.07
CA MET A 98 10.33 -4.88 8.51
C MET A 98 9.72 -3.60 9.07
N GLY A 99 9.83 -3.37 10.38
CA GLY A 99 9.30 -2.18 11.04
C GLY A 99 9.93 -0.90 10.50
N ALA A 100 11.25 -0.90 10.33
CA ALA A 100 11.98 0.23 9.74
C ALA A 100 11.61 0.45 8.27
N TRP A 101 11.50 -0.63 7.48
CA TRP A 101 11.05 -0.53 6.09
C TRP A 101 9.62 0.03 5.97
N LEU A 102 8.68 -0.45 6.79
CA LEU A 102 7.31 0.05 6.84
C LEU A 102 7.25 1.53 7.23
N ALA A 103 8.01 1.94 8.25
CA ALA A 103 8.09 3.33 8.66
C ALA A 103 8.65 4.23 7.54
N GLN A 104 9.68 3.76 6.83
CA GLN A 104 10.24 4.43 5.66
C GLN A 104 9.24 4.52 4.50
N ALA A 105 8.43 3.47 4.30
CA ALA A 105 7.36 3.45 3.31
C ALA A 105 6.14 4.31 3.70
N GLY A 106 6.10 4.86 4.91
CA GLY A 106 5.05 5.75 5.41
C GLY A 106 4.04 5.09 6.35
N PHE A 107 4.18 3.79 6.60
CA PHE A 107 3.35 3.02 7.52
C PHE A 107 3.97 3.00 8.92
N LYS A 108 3.79 4.09 9.65
CA LYS A 108 4.29 4.23 11.02
C LYS A 108 3.47 3.40 12.00
N ASP A 109 4.11 3.00 13.10
CA ASP A 109 3.47 2.33 14.24
C ASP A 109 2.73 1.01 13.91
N VAL A 110 3.11 0.33 12.83
CA VAL A 110 2.55 -1.00 12.47
C VAL A 110 3.29 -2.11 13.20
N MET A 111 4.62 -2.10 13.13
CA MET A 111 5.51 -3.11 13.71
C MET A 111 6.83 -2.49 14.12
N VAL A 112 7.48 -3.09 15.12
CA VAL A 112 8.87 -2.83 15.47
C VAL A 112 9.71 -4.08 15.16
N GLY A 113 10.85 -3.89 14.50
CA GLY A 113 11.76 -4.97 14.11
C GLY A 113 11.16 -5.90 13.04
N GLY A 114 11.60 -7.15 13.02
CA GLY A 114 11.17 -8.17 12.06
C GLY A 114 12.22 -8.41 10.98
N LYS A 115 12.91 -9.55 11.06
CA LYS A 115 13.90 -9.99 10.07
C LYS A 115 13.44 -11.30 9.46
N GLY A 116 13.61 -11.48 8.15
CA GLY A 116 13.23 -12.74 7.52
C GLY A 116 13.05 -12.61 6.02
N VAL A 117 12.08 -13.34 5.47
CA VAL A 117 11.83 -13.43 4.03
C VAL A 117 10.35 -13.26 3.70
N LEU A 118 10.10 -12.69 2.53
CA LEU A 118 8.76 -12.60 1.94
C LEU A 118 8.79 -13.21 0.55
N ASP A 119 7.74 -13.93 0.18
CA ASP A 119 7.54 -14.46 -1.17
C ASP A 119 6.12 -14.14 -1.63
N GLY A 120 5.99 -13.46 -2.76
CA GLY A 120 4.73 -12.92 -3.23
C GLY A 120 4.48 -13.16 -4.71
N GLU A 121 3.24 -13.50 -5.03
CA GLU A 121 2.72 -13.48 -6.40
C GLU A 121 1.53 -12.53 -6.45
N PHE A 122 1.55 -11.59 -7.39
CA PHE A 122 0.55 -10.53 -7.51
C PHE A 122 0.02 -10.41 -8.93
N GLU A 123 -1.26 -10.06 -9.03
CA GLU A 123 -1.98 -9.80 -10.26
C GLU A 123 -2.69 -8.45 -10.12
N TRP A 124 -2.28 -7.47 -10.91
CA TRP A 124 -2.95 -6.18 -11.00
C TRP A 124 -3.68 -6.11 -12.33
N HIS A 125 -5.00 -6.27 -12.28
CA HIS A 125 -5.83 -6.25 -13.47
C HIS A 125 -5.89 -4.83 -14.04
N ASP A 126 -5.91 -4.75 -15.37
CA ASP A 126 -6.16 -3.51 -16.10
C ASP A 126 -5.15 -2.35 -15.88
N LEU A 127 -3.95 -2.65 -15.34
CA LEU A 127 -2.86 -1.68 -15.28
C LEU A 127 -2.35 -1.34 -16.71
N PRO A 128 -2.17 -0.06 -17.11
CA PRO A 128 -2.26 1.17 -16.32
C PRO A 128 -3.58 1.95 -16.52
N TRP A 129 -4.56 1.39 -17.23
CA TRP A 129 -5.85 2.02 -17.53
C TRP A 129 -6.72 2.26 -16.29
N GLN A 130 -6.61 1.38 -15.29
CA GLN A 130 -7.23 1.57 -13.98
C GLN A 130 -6.18 1.58 -12.87
N HIS A 131 -6.23 2.62 -12.04
CA HIS A 131 -5.37 2.79 -10.87
C HIS A 131 -6.06 2.37 -9.56
N ALA A 132 -7.28 1.81 -9.64
CA ALA A 132 -8.03 1.40 -8.47
C ALA A 132 -7.26 0.28 -7.74
N LYS A 133 -6.89 0.52 -6.48
CA LYS A 133 -6.20 -0.47 -5.63
C LYS A 133 -7.03 -1.74 -5.40
N SER A 134 -8.34 -1.71 -5.69
CA SER A 134 -9.26 -2.84 -5.58
C SER A 134 -8.94 -4.00 -6.53
N ASP A 135 -8.18 -3.74 -7.59
CA ASP A 135 -7.98 -4.71 -8.68
C ASP A 135 -6.65 -5.46 -8.56
N LEU A 136 -5.95 -5.27 -7.44
CA LEU A 136 -4.77 -6.01 -7.03
C LEU A 136 -5.18 -7.23 -6.21
N SER A 137 -4.81 -8.42 -6.69
CA SER A 137 -4.96 -9.68 -5.96
C SER A 137 -3.62 -10.42 -5.91
N GLY A 138 -3.50 -11.40 -5.01
CA GLY A 138 -2.26 -12.16 -4.89
C GLY A 138 -2.15 -12.96 -3.60
N THR A 139 -1.06 -13.69 -3.50
CA THR A 139 -0.68 -14.46 -2.32
C THR A 139 0.65 -13.93 -1.82
N LEU A 140 0.76 -13.76 -0.51
CA LEU A 140 1.99 -13.33 0.15
C LEU A 140 2.29 -14.29 1.30
N TYR A 141 3.45 -14.93 1.23
CA TYR A 141 4.03 -15.72 2.28
C TYR A 141 5.02 -14.88 3.07
N ILE A 142 4.93 -14.94 4.39
CA ILE A 142 5.68 -14.09 5.32
C ILE A 142 6.30 -14.99 6.38
N GLU A 143 7.62 -15.00 6.44
CA GLU A 143 8.37 -15.62 7.54
C GLU A 143 9.25 -14.56 8.18
N LEU A 144 8.88 -14.12 9.38
CA LEU A 144 9.54 -13.05 10.11
C LEU A 144 9.85 -13.47 11.54
N ASP A 145 11.10 -13.27 11.93
CA ASP A 145 11.60 -13.44 13.28
C ASP A 145 11.79 -12.10 13.98
N LYS A 146 11.65 -12.10 15.31
CA LYS A 146 11.97 -10.94 16.18
C LYS A 146 11.18 -9.66 15.83
N GLY A 147 10.01 -9.81 15.20
CA GLY A 147 9.07 -8.72 14.94
C GLY A 147 7.97 -8.66 16.00
N ARG A 148 7.49 -7.45 16.31
CA ARG A 148 6.32 -7.25 17.18
C ARG A 148 5.39 -6.21 16.59
N PHE A 149 4.15 -6.61 16.33
CA PHE A 149 3.10 -5.66 15.95
C PHE A 149 2.82 -4.71 17.10
N THR A 150 2.77 -3.42 16.78
CA THR A 150 2.40 -2.40 17.76
C THR A 150 0.88 -2.43 17.91
N LYS A 151 0.37 -2.50 19.14
CA LYS A 151 -1.06 -2.28 19.37
C LYS A 151 -1.40 -0.88 18.88
N LEU A 152 -2.24 -0.78 17.86
CA LEU A 152 -2.87 0.47 17.40
C LEU A 152 -3.19 1.34 18.62
N GLY A 153 -2.68 2.57 18.62
CA GLY A 153 -2.73 3.48 19.76
C GLY A 153 -4.13 3.58 20.39
N SER A 154 -4.28 2.93 21.54
CA SER A 154 -4.82 3.41 22.83
C SER A 154 -5.83 4.57 22.92
N HIS A 155 -6.58 4.92 21.87
CA HIS A 155 -7.70 5.86 22.01
C HIS A 155 -8.79 5.30 22.94
N SER A 156 -8.86 3.97 23.08
CA SER A 156 -9.71 3.25 24.04
C SER A 156 -9.06 2.99 25.41
N ALA A 157 -7.76 3.28 25.60
CA ALA A 157 -7.13 3.14 26.91
C ALA A 157 -7.32 4.38 27.80
N ARG A 158 -7.31 5.59 27.21
CA ARG A 158 -7.51 6.85 27.96
C ARG A 158 -8.91 7.01 28.56
N LEU A 159 -9.94 6.45 27.91
CA LEU A 159 -11.32 6.48 28.43
C LEU A 159 -11.47 5.68 29.73
N LEU A 160 -10.82 4.52 29.84
CA LEU A 160 -10.82 3.73 31.07
C LEU A 160 -10.01 4.41 32.18
N GLU A 161 -8.94 5.11 31.82
CA GLU A 161 -8.13 5.91 32.76
C GLU A 161 -8.92 7.09 33.36
N LEU A 162 -9.71 7.80 32.54
CA LEU A 162 -10.57 8.89 32.99
C LEU A 162 -11.76 8.40 33.84
N LEU A 163 -12.36 7.24 33.53
CA LEU A 163 -13.42 6.64 34.36
C LEU A 163 -12.87 6.14 35.71
N SER A 164 -11.64 5.64 35.75
CA SER A 164 -10.94 5.21 36.97
C SER A 164 -10.61 6.39 37.90
N LEU A 165 -10.14 7.52 37.36
CA LEU A 165 -9.89 8.73 38.17
C LEU A 165 -11.18 9.34 38.74
N GLN A 166 -12.29 9.29 38.00
CA GLN A 166 -13.59 9.75 38.49
C GLN A 166 -14.20 8.87 39.59
N SER A 167 -13.84 7.59 39.67
CA SER A 167 -14.31 6.70 40.74
C SER A 167 -13.43 6.80 42.00
N LEU A 168 -12.12 7.00 41.85
CA LEU A 168 -11.20 7.23 42.98
C LEU A 168 -11.46 8.56 43.71
N ALA A 169 -11.75 9.64 42.98
CA ALA A 169 -12.07 10.95 43.57
C ALA A 169 -13.35 10.94 44.44
N ARG A 170 -14.21 9.92 44.30
CA ARG A 170 -15.44 9.80 45.10
C ARG A 170 -15.25 9.15 46.46
N LEU A 171 -14.11 8.50 46.71
CA LEU A 171 -13.86 7.80 47.99
C LEU A 171 -13.04 8.60 48.99
N THR A 172 -12.69 9.86 48.71
CA THR A 172 -12.09 10.76 49.72
C THR A 172 -13.17 11.39 50.62
N HIS A 173 -13.96 10.55 51.28
CA HIS A 173 -14.56 10.94 52.57
C HIS A 173 -13.72 10.28 53.66
N LEU A 174 -12.55 10.87 53.89
CA LEU A 174 -11.88 10.75 55.17
C LEU A 174 -12.53 11.75 56.13
N ASN A 175 -12.54 11.37 57.41
CA ASN A 175 -12.68 12.20 58.61
C ASN A 175 -14.10 12.62 59.07
N GLN A 176 -14.48 12.62 60.36
CA GLN A 176 -14.02 12.01 61.62
C GLN A 176 -15.22 12.06 62.57
N GLY A 177 -15.24 11.15 63.55
CA GLY A 177 -16.15 11.28 64.69
C GLY A 177 -16.04 10.14 65.68
N LEU A 178 -14.83 9.89 66.18
CA LEU A 178 -14.64 9.22 67.47
C LEU A 178 -15.05 10.21 68.56
N GLY A 179 -15.99 9.84 69.43
CA GLY A 179 -16.25 10.57 70.66
C GLY A 179 -17.73 10.68 71.03
N GLY A 180 -18.22 9.71 71.80
CA GLY A 180 -19.55 9.75 72.39
C GLY A 180 -19.67 8.73 73.51
N LEU A 181 -19.01 9.02 74.63
CA LEU A 181 -19.21 8.35 75.92
C LEU A 181 -20.60 8.69 76.50
N THR A 182 -21.05 7.84 77.44
CA THR A 182 -22.20 7.99 78.36
C THR A 182 -23.57 7.71 77.73
N ARG A 183 -24.50 6.94 78.33
CA ARG A 183 -24.71 6.54 79.73
C ARG A 183 -25.54 5.27 79.77
#